data_AF-A0AAW8KM52-F1
#
_entry.id   AF-A0AAW8KM52-F1
#
_cell.length_a   1.000
_cell.length_b   1.000
_cell.length_c   1.000
_cell.angle_alpha   90.00
_cell.angle_beta   90.00
_cell.angle_gamma   90.00
#
_symmetry.space_group_name_H-M   'P 1'
#
loop_
_entity.id
_entity.type
_entity.pdbx_description
1 polymer ?
#
loop_
_entity_poly.entity_id
_entity_poly.type
_entity_poly.pdbx_seq_one_letter_code
_entity_poly.pdbx_strand_id
1 'polypeptide(L)' 'PRQIYIQRLLGFDAPAYHHIPLLLDAQGRRLAKRDRDLDLSALSRAMTPQQILGMLAFSCGILSENRPASLD' A
#
# COMPACT_ATOMS: atom_id res chain seq x y z
N PRO A 1 0.06 -8.87 19.98
CA PRO A 1 -0.87 -7.88 19.41
C PRO A 1 -2.31 -8.07 19.95
N ARG A 2 -3.07 -6.98 20.20
CA ARG A 2 -4.42 -7.06 20.79
C ARG A 2 -5.41 -7.85 19.93
N GLN A 3 -5.30 -7.75 18.60
CA GLN A 3 -6.15 -8.48 17.65
C GLN A 3 -6.04 -10.00 17.81
N ILE A 4 -4.81 -10.52 17.88
CA ILE A 4 -4.53 -11.96 18.06
C ILE A 4 -5.04 -12.46 19.42
N TYR A 5 -4.90 -11.64 20.46
CA TYR A 5 -5.39 -12.00 21.80
C TYR A 5 -6.90 -12.23 21.80
N ILE A 6 -7.67 -11.37 21.12
CA ILE A 6 -9.13 -11.51 21.00
C ILE A 6 -9.50 -12.78 20.21
N GLN A 7 -8.82 -13.07 19.10
CA GLN A 7 -9.09 -14.28 18.30
C GLN A 7 -8.93 -15.55 19.13
N ARG A 8 -7.88 -15.63 19.95
CA ARG A 8 -7.64 -16.76 20.85
C ARG A 8 -8.75 -16.93 21.89
N LEU A 9 -9.21 -15.85 22.50
CA LEU A 9 -10.31 -15.91 23.47
C LEU A 9 -11.62 -16.38 22.85
N LEU A 10 -11.83 -16.10 21.56
CA LEU A 10 -13.02 -16.49 20.83
C LEU A 10 -12.89 -17.85 20.12
N GLY A 11 -11.75 -18.54 20.25
CA GLY A 11 -11.51 -19.84 19.61
C GLY A 11 -11.34 -19.79 18.09
N PHE A 12 -10.96 -18.63 17.54
CA PHE A 12 -10.66 -18.48 16.11
C PHE A 12 -9.18 -18.71 15.81
N ASP A 13 -8.91 -19.28 14.63
CA ASP A 13 -7.57 -19.31 14.06
C ASP A 13 -7.09 -17.91 13.66
N ALA A 14 -5.78 -17.69 13.75
CA ALA A 14 -5.17 -16.43 13.33
C ALA A 14 -4.79 -16.51 11.84
N PRO A 15 -5.23 -15.55 10.99
CA PRO A 15 -4.79 -15.49 9.60
C PRO A 15 -3.33 -15.02 9.51
N ALA A 16 -2.74 -15.17 8.31
CA ALA A 16 -1.48 -14.50 8.00
C ALA A 16 -1.69 -12.98 7.91
N TYR A 17 -0.86 -12.24 8.64
CA TYR A 17 -0.86 -10.77 8.62
C TYR A 17 0.30 -10.26 7.78
N HIS A 18 0.00 -9.36 6.85
CA HIS A 18 0.98 -8.60 6.09
C HIS A 18 0.84 -7.11 6.39
N HIS A 19 1.95 -6.44 6.64
CA HIS A 19 1.99 -4.99 6.86
C HIS A 19 2.59 -4.32 5.63
N ILE A 20 1.77 -3.56 4.92
CA ILE A 20 2.21 -2.77 3.76
C ILE A 20 2.90 -1.50 4.28
N PRO A 21 4.06 -1.10 3.71
CA PRO A 21 4.75 0.12 4.11
C PRO A 21 3.91 1.37 3.84
N LEU A 22 4.18 2.43 4.61
CA LEU A 22 3.56 3.73 4.41
C LEU A 22 4.17 4.43 3.20
N LEU A 23 3.36 5.19 2.46
CA LEU A 23 3.86 6.11 1.45
C LEU A 23 4.49 7.33 2.10
N LEU A 24 5.72 7.63 1.70
CA LEU A 24 6.51 8.75 2.18
C LEU A 24 6.83 9.68 1.02
N ASP A 25 7.01 10.97 1.30
CA ASP A 25 7.62 11.90 0.35
C ASP A 25 9.14 11.70 0.24
N ALA A 26 9.78 12.49 -0.62
CA ALA A 26 11.24 12.41 -0.85
C ALA A 26 12.08 12.72 0.39
N GLN A 27 11.49 13.32 1.43
CA GLN A 27 12.13 13.64 2.69
C GLN A 27 11.78 12.63 3.80
N GLY A 28 11.04 11.57 3.47
CA GLY A 28 10.64 10.52 4.41
C GLY A 28 9.43 10.89 5.28
N ARG A 29 8.75 12.00 5.01
CA ARG A 29 7.52 12.38 5.74
C ARG A 29 6.35 11.56 5.19
N ARG A 30 5.53 11.04 6.10
CA ARG A 30 4.32 10.28 5.75
C ARG A 30 3.32 11.15 5.01
N LEU A 31 2.88 10.68 3.84
CA LEU A 31 1.80 11.32 3.10
C LEU A 31 0.46 11.12 3.81
N ALA A 32 -0.32 12.19 3.99
CA ALA A 32 -1.64 12.13 4.61
C ALA A 32 -2.60 13.18 4.03
N LYS A 33 -3.87 12.79 3.83
CA LYS A 33 -4.92 13.70 3.34
C LYS A 33 -5.09 14.96 4.21
N ARG A 34 -4.90 14.82 5.53
CA ARG A 34 -5.00 15.93 6.49
C ARG A 34 -4.01 17.06 6.19
N ASP A 35 -2.84 16.69 5.68
CA ASP A 35 -1.75 17.62 5.41
C ASP A 35 -1.87 18.22 4.00
N ARG A 36 -3.01 17.98 3.32
CA ARG A 36 -3.31 18.39 1.93
C ARG A 36 -2.28 17.90 0.91
N ASP A 37 -1.64 16.77 1.20
CA ASP A 37 -0.76 16.11 0.24
C ASP A 37 -1.54 15.70 -1.02
N LEU A 38 -0.80 15.55 -2.12
CA LEU A 38 -1.35 15.17 -3.43
C LEU A 38 -2.09 13.84 -3.36
N ASP A 39 -3.26 13.78 -3.99
CA ASP A 39 -4.01 12.54 -4.16
C ASP A 39 -3.65 11.84 -5.48
N LEU A 40 -4.26 10.67 -5.72
CA LEU A 40 -4.05 9.91 -6.96
C LEU A 40 -4.43 10.69 -8.22
N SER A 41 -5.26 11.74 -8.13
CA SER A 41 -5.62 12.58 -9.29
C SER A 41 -4.44 13.39 -9.80
N ALA A 42 -3.43 13.65 -8.96
CA ALA A 42 -2.19 14.27 -9.40
C ALA A 42 -1.38 13.29 -10.27
N LEU A 43 -1.33 12.01 -9.90
CA LEU A 43 -0.63 10.98 -10.65
C LEU A 43 -1.32 10.64 -11.97
N SER A 44 -2.66 10.63 -12.00
CA SER A 44 -3.43 10.31 -13.21
C SER A 44 -3.24 11.31 -14.35
N ARG A 45 -2.67 12.49 -14.10
CA ARG A 45 -2.30 13.48 -15.13
C ARG A 45 -1.06 13.06 -15.92
N ALA A 46 -0.21 12.20 -15.35
CA ALA A 46 1.07 11.82 -15.92
C ALA A 46 1.26 10.30 -16.08
N MET A 47 0.42 9.48 -15.45
CA MET A 47 0.54 8.03 -15.42
C MET A 47 -0.80 7.34 -15.67
N THR A 48 -0.77 6.22 -16.37
CA THR A 48 -1.93 5.33 -16.51
C THR A 48 -2.20 4.58 -15.20
N PRO A 49 -3.44 4.11 -14.95
CA PRO A 49 -3.74 3.28 -13.78
C PRO A 49 -2.82 2.07 -13.64
N GLN A 50 -2.46 1.43 -14.76
CA GLN A 50 -1.58 0.26 -14.79
C GLN A 50 -0.15 0.61 -14.39
N GLN A 51 0.34 1.79 -14.79
CA GLN A 51 1.65 2.30 -14.36
C GLN A 51 1.66 2.59 -12.86
N ILE A 52 0.60 3.21 -12.33
CA ILE A 52 0.47 3.48 -10.90
C ILE A 52 0.43 2.17 -10.10
N LEU A 53 -0.37 1.20 -10.53
CA LEU A 53 -0.48 -0.10 -9.87
C LEU A 53 0.86 -0.84 -9.88
N GLY A 54 1.53 -0.87 -11.03
CA GLY A 54 2.85 -1.48 -11.19
C GLY A 54 3.91 -0.88 -10.27
N MET A 55 3.96 0.45 -10.20
CA MET A 55 4.86 1.18 -9.31
C MET A 55 4.62 0.83 -7.84
N LEU A 56 3.36 0.79 -7.40
CA LEU A 56 2.99 0.44 -6.02
C LEU A 56 3.30 -1.03 -5.69
N ALA A 57 3.04 -1.94 -6.62
CA ALA A 57 3.34 -3.35 -6.45
C ALA A 57 4.85 -3.60 -6.34
N PHE A 58 5.65 -2.93 -7.18
CA PHE A 58 7.11 -2.96 -7.08
C PHE A 58 7.61 -2.37 -5.75
N SER A 59 7.07 -1.23 -5.31
CA SER A 59 7.49 -0.62 -4.04
C SER A 59 7.14 -1.46 -2.81
N CYS A 60 6.15 -2.34 -2.92
CA CYS A 60 5.78 -3.30 -1.89
C CYS A 60 6.53 -4.64 -2.00
N GLY A 61 7.41 -4.81 -2.98
CA GLY A 61 8.12 -6.08 -3.24
C GLY A 61 7.23 -7.20 -3.80
N ILE A 62 6.04 -6.87 -4.30
CA ILE A 62 5.12 -7.83 -4.95
C ILE A 62 5.61 -8.14 -6.37
N LEU A 63 6.11 -7.13 -7.08
CA LEU A 63 6.79 -7.28 -8.36
C LEU A 63 8.30 -7.13 -8.19
N SER A 64 9.09 -7.89 -8.94
CA SER A 64 10.55 -7.79 -8.98
C SER A 64 11.06 -6.61 -9.78
N GLU A 65 10.21 -6.04 -10.65
CA GLU A 65 10.56 -4.94 -11.56
C GLU A 65 9.43 -3.92 -11.61
N ASN A 66 9.80 -2.64 -11.80
CA ASN A 66 8.85 -1.56 -11.97
C ASN A 66 8.30 -1.54 -13.40
N ARG A 67 7.16 -2.19 -13.61
CA ARG A 67 6.47 -2.28 -14.90
C ARG A 67 4.96 -2.12 -14.72
N PRO A 68 4.21 -1.68 -15.75
CA PRO A 68 2.75 -1.64 -15.69
C PRO A 68 2.15 -3.00 -15.30
N ALA A 69 1.10 -2.98 -14.48
CA ALA A 69 0.39 -4.16 -14.00
C ALA A 69 -1.13 -3.99 -14.12
N SER A 70 -1.85 -5.11 -14.21
CA SER A 70 -3.32 -5.17 -14.10
C SER A 70 -3.72 -6.12 -12.97
N LEU A 71 -4.99 -6.07 -12.56
CA LEU A 71 -5.59 -7.00 -11.60
C LEU A 71 -6.21 -8.24 -12.28
N ASP A 72 -6.19 -8.27 -13.61
CA ASP A 72 -6.71 -9.35 -14.45
C ASP A 72 -5.76 -10.55 -14.52
#